data_AF-A0A378LQ90-F1
#
_entry.id   AF-A0A378LQ90-F1
#
_cell.length_a   1.000
_cell.length_b   1.000
_cell.length_c   1.000
_cell.angle_alpha   90.00
_cell.angle_beta   90.00
_cell.angle_gamma   90.00
#
_symmetry.space_group_name_H-M   'P 1'
#
loop_
_entity.id
_entity.type
_entity.pdbx_description
1 polymer ?
#
loop_
_entity_poly.entity_id
_entity_poly.type
_entity_poly.pdbx_seq_one_letter_code
_entity_poly.pdbx_strand_id
1 'polypeptide(L)'
;MFAEIDASIAKKQAEFKEKHKNSTPPILEEEVFHAREKYIEHSSEPLDGIPYYDSLLKYQINYVILLEIYCDKLEDKTKKLQALQQLESSYNVLRDILIQARFQQLRQAPFSSQELRRKKITEELDMQKAEPQDKEAQDFIYFMNIFKDKHRYISLQAVNYSLDYYEDVQPTLINQIKEIQSRLSELPKEIESLKEQQKMQKPLTRLEKWGLDTAFNRANPLKQLFVWLYNLGTRESLEEKAEQRYRDLARTDAEIRSKEESIQKLQLESKLIGGEISAAEQKIAQAHRRLKEIEPSKIIMDEVAAHSAPYQHNNN
;
A
#
# COMPACT_ATOMS: atom_id res chain seq x y z
N MET A 1 -6.53 23.18 31.59
CA MET A 1 -5.69 22.72 30.47
C MET A 1 -6.31 21.58 29.65
N PHE A 2 -6.39 20.32 30.10
CA PHE A 2 -6.89 19.23 29.24
C PHE A 2 -8.36 19.36 28.84
N ALA A 3 -9.23 19.85 29.74
CA ALA A 3 -10.60 20.23 29.40
C ALA A 3 -10.68 21.36 28.33
N GLU A 4 -9.73 22.29 28.34
CA GLU A 4 -9.65 23.38 27.35
C GLU A 4 -9.12 22.86 26.00
N ILE A 5 -8.19 21.91 26.03
CA ILE A 5 -7.71 21.20 24.84
C ILE A 5 -8.88 20.44 24.20
N ASP A 6 -9.68 19.73 24.98
CA ASP A 6 -10.84 18.99 24.47
C ASP A 6 -11.88 19.91 23.80
N ALA A 7 -12.27 20.99 24.49
CA ALA A 7 -13.18 21.98 23.93
C ALA A 7 -12.62 22.64 22.64
N SER A 8 -11.31 22.89 22.60
CA SER A 8 -10.61 23.45 21.43
C SER A 8 -10.59 22.47 20.25
N ILE A 9 -10.38 21.17 20.50
CA ILE A 9 -10.47 20.12 19.48
C ILE A 9 -11.88 20.05 18.92
N ALA A 10 -12.91 19.99 19.78
CA ALA A 10 -14.30 19.92 19.35
C ALA A 10 -14.68 21.13 18.47
N LYS A 11 -14.28 22.34 18.89
CA LYS A 11 -14.50 23.56 18.12
C LYS A 11 -13.81 23.51 16.76
N LYS A 12 -12.53 23.14 16.72
CA LYS A 12 -11.78 23.02 15.45
C LYS A 12 -12.37 21.94 14.54
N GLN A 13 -12.78 20.80 15.09
CA GLN A 13 -13.44 19.76 14.30
C GLN A 13 -14.69 20.30 13.61
N ALA A 14 -15.51 21.10 14.30
CA ALA A 14 -16.67 21.75 13.69
C ALA A 14 -16.27 22.76 12.61
N GLU A 15 -15.28 23.62 12.88
CA GLU A 15 -14.79 24.62 11.93
C GLU A 15 -14.21 23.98 10.65
N PHE A 16 -13.35 22.98 10.78
CA PHE A 16 -12.76 22.29 9.64
C PHE A 16 -13.79 21.49 8.85
N LYS A 17 -14.75 20.82 9.53
CA LYS A 17 -15.84 20.11 8.85
C LYS A 17 -16.70 21.05 8.02
N GLU A 18 -17.01 22.23 8.54
CA GLU A 18 -17.78 23.22 7.78
C GLU A 18 -16.97 23.83 6.64
N LYS A 19 -15.73 24.26 6.91
CA LYS A 19 -14.81 24.80 5.88
C LYS A 19 -14.64 23.84 4.71
N HIS A 20 -14.51 22.55 5.00
CA HIS A 20 -14.20 21.54 4.01
C HIS A 20 -15.39 20.68 3.58
N LYS A 21 -16.64 21.04 3.93
CA LYS A 21 -17.84 20.27 3.58
C LYS A 21 -17.93 19.92 2.09
N ASN A 22 -17.59 20.88 1.23
CA ASN A 22 -17.64 20.74 -0.23
C ASN A 22 -16.26 20.58 -0.91
N SER A 23 -15.16 20.46 -0.14
CA SER A 23 -13.82 20.25 -0.72
C SER A 23 -13.70 18.89 -1.41
N THR A 24 -12.98 18.84 -2.52
CA THR A 24 -12.64 17.59 -3.22
C THR A 24 -11.43 16.91 -2.58
N PRO A 25 -11.20 15.60 -2.81
CA PRO A 25 -10.06 14.89 -2.26
C PRO A 25 -8.68 15.53 -2.59
N PRO A 26 -8.40 15.99 -3.82
CA PRO A 26 -7.11 16.63 -4.12
C PRO A 26 -6.85 17.92 -3.33
N ILE A 27 -7.89 18.73 -3.09
CA ILE A 27 -7.78 19.96 -2.28
C ILE A 27 -7.49 19.60 -0.83
N LEU A 28 -8.13 18.55 -0.31
CA LEU A 28 -7.89 18.07 1.05
C LEU A 28 -6.50 17.45 1.19
N GLU A 29 -6.00 16.74 0.18
CA GLU A 29 -4.65 16.18 0.16
C GLU A 29 -3.59 17.28 0.30
N GLU A 30 -3.74 18.39 -0.43
CA GLU A 30 -2.86 19.56 -0.33
C GLU A 30 -2.94 20.24 1.05
N GLU A 31 -4.14 20.42 1.60
CA GLU A 31 -4.31 20.99 2.95
C GLU A 31 -3.72 20.08 4.05
N VAL A 32 -3.87 18.76 3.92
CA VAL A 32 -3.23 17.76 4.80
C VAL A 32 -1.72 17.84 4.68
N PHE A 33 -1.19 17.95 3.46
CA PHE A 33 0.24 18.10 3.21
C PHE A 33 0.80 19.35 3.90
N HIS A 34 0.18 20.51 3.71
CA HIS A 34 0.62 21.75 4.37
C HIS A 34 0.47 21.72 5.90
N ALA A 35 -0.57 21.08 6.42
CA ALA A 35 -0.72 20.91 7.86
C ALA A 35 0.40 20.03 8.44
N ARG A 36 0.81 19.00 7.70
CA ARG A 36 1.94 18.14 8.06
C ARG A 36 3.27 18.88 7.99
N GLU A 37 3.51 19.67 6.96
CA GLU A 37 4.72 20.49 6.85
C GLU A 37 4.83 21.47 8.02
N LYS A 38 3.74 22.18 8.34
CA LYS A 38 3.70 23.07 9.51
C LYS A 38 4.00 22.34 10.81
N TYR A 39 3.49 21.11 10.98
CA TYR A 39 3.85 20.29 12.14
C TYR A 39 5.36 19.96 12.16
N ILE A 40 5.93 19.53 11.03
CA ILE A 40 7.34 19.15 10.91
C ILE A 40 8.28 20.35 11.16
N GLU A 41 7.97 21.51 10.60
CA GLU A 41 8.72 22.76 10.80
C GLU A 41 8.82 23.12 12.28
N HIS A 42 7.78 22.82 13.07
CA HIS A 42 7.74 23.10 14.49
C HIS A 42 8.23 21.92 15.35
N SER A 43 8.61 20.80 14.73
CA SER A 43 9.15 19.61 15.41
C SER A 43 10.69 19.51 15.35
N SER A 44 11.40 20.54 14.89
CA SER A 44 12.83 20.51 14.57
C SER A 44 13.82 20.60 15.75
N GLU A 45 13.45 20.16 16.95
CA GLU A 45 14.40 19.89 18.04
C GLU A 45 14.43 18.38 18.36
N PRO A 46 15.62 17.77 18.57
CA PRO A 46 15.79 16.32 18.59
C PRO A 46 15.13 15.68 19.81
N LEU A 47 14.47 14.53 19.59
CA LEU A 47 13.72 13.66 20.52
C LEU A 47 14.60 13.00 21.62
N ASP A 48 15.53 13.76 22.18
CA ASP A 48 16.33 13.44 23.36
C ASP A 48 16.06 14.49 24.45
N GLY A 49 14.91 14.36 25.13
CA GLY A 49 14.57 15.16 26.33
C GLY A 49 13.80 16.46 26.09
N ILE A 50 13.06 16.57 24.98
CA ILE A 50 12.47 17.80 24.38
C ILE A 50 11.46 18.56 25.27
N PRO A 51 11.49 19.91 25.26
CA PRO A 51 10.36 20.75 25.66
C PRO A 51 9.07 20.57 24.79
N TYR A 52 7.95 20.26 25.42
CA TYR A 52 6.62 20.50 24.87
C TYR A 52 6.39 22.01 24.61
N TYR A 53 5.74 22.29 23.49
CA TYR A 53 5.26 23.61 23.09
C TYR A 53 3.77 23.52 22.71
N ASP A 54 2.95 24.44 23.22
CA ASP A 54 1.51 24.51 22.89
C ASP A 54 1.27 24.61 21.37
N SER A 55 2.21 25.22 20.64
CA SER A 55 2.18 25.32 19.18
C SER A 55 2.29 23.96 18.48
N LEU A 56 3.15 23.05 18.98
CA LEU A 56 3.33 21.72 18.42
C LEU A 56 2.05 20.89 18.55
N LEU A 57 1.45 20.89 19.74
CA LEU A 57 0.17 20.23 20.00
C LEU A 57 -0.94 20.78 19.08
N LYS A 58 -0.99 22.11 18.92
CA LYS A 58 -1.95 22.79 18.05
C LYS A 58 -1.83 22.33 16.59
N TYR A 59 -0.62 22.23 16.05
CA TYR A 59 -0.39 21.82 14.66
C TYR A 59 -0.67 20.34 14.44
N GLN A 60 -0.27 19.48 15.39
CA GLN A 60 -0.60 18.05 15.30
C GLN A 60 -2.11 17.80 15.34
N ILE A 61 -2.85 18.51 16.21
CA ILE A 61 -4.31 18.43 16.25
C ILE A 61 -4.92 18.84 14.90
N ASN A 62 -4.47 19.95 14.31
CA ASN A 62 -4.98 20.41 13.01
C ASN A 62 -4.74 19.37 11.92
N TYR A 63 -3.53 18.81 11.87
CA TYR A 63 -3.15 17.79 10.91
C TYR A 63 -3.99 16.51 11.07
N VAL A 64 -4.19 16.03 12.30
CA VAL A 64 -5.05 14.85 12.57
C VAL A 64 -6.48 15.11 12.12
N ILE A 65 -7.09 16.24 12.47
CA ILE A 65 -8.47 16.58 12.08
C ILE A 65 -8.64 16.66 10.56
N LEU A 66 -7.69 17.31 9.87
CA LEU A 66 -7.72 17.39 8.40
C LEU A 66 -7.58 16.00 7.76
N LEU A 67 -6.73 15.16 8.32
CA LEU A 67 -6.53 13.79 7.85
C LEU A 67 -7.76 12.91 8.09
N GLU A 68 -8.49 13.08 9.19
CA GLU A 68 -9.81 12.45 9.41
C GLU A 68 -10.79 12.83 8.30
N ILE A 69 -10.93 14.13 8.02
CA ILE A 69 -11.83 14.63 6.98
C ILE A 69 -11.42 14.10 5.61
N TYR A 70 -10.12 14.01 5.33
CA TYR A 70 -9.60 13.44 4.10
C TYR A 70 -9.96 11.95 3.97
N CYS A 71 -9.72 11.15 5.01
CA CYS A 71 -10.10 9.73 5.04
C CYS A 71 -11.59 9.50 4.76
N ASP A 72 -12.47 10.34 5.31
CA ASP A 72 -13.91 10.24 5.13
C ASP A 72 -14.34 10.48 3.67
N LYS A 73 -13.61 11.32 2.94
CA LYS A 73 -13.91 11.67 1.55
C LYS A 73 -13.25 10.79 0.50
N LEU A 74 -12.37 9.87 0.91
CA LEU A 74 -11.73 8.95 -0.04
C LEU A 74 -12.69 7.82 -0.43
N GLU A 75 -12.88 7.67 -1.73
CA GLU A 75 -13.61 6.55 -2.35
C GLU A 75 -12.66 5.43 -2.80
N ASP A 76 -11.43 5.78 -3.20
CA ASP A 76 -10.39 4.83 -3.60
C ASP A 76 -9.91 4.01 -2.40
N LYS A 77 -10.12 2.68 -2.44
CA LYS A 77 -9.80 1.76 -1.34
C LYS A 77 -8.31 1.77 -0.97
N THR A 78 -7.42 1.84 -1.97
CA THR A 78 -5.96 1.81 -1.74
C THR A 78 -5.51 3.09 -1.05
N LYS A 79 -5.92 4.25 -1.57
CA LYS A 79 -5.60 5.55 -0.96
C LYS A 79 -6.20 5.68 0.43
N LYS A 80 -7.43 5.20 0.62
CA LYS A 80 -8.11 5.22 1.92
C LYS A 80 -7.39 4.38 2.96
N LEU A 81 -6.94 3.17 2.58
CA LEU A 81 -6.16 2.32 3.48
C LEU A 81 -4.86 3.00 3.92
N GLN A 82 -4.14 3.63 2.98
CA GLN A 82 -2.92 4.38 3.28
C GLN A 82 -3.20 5.57 4.21
N ALA A 83 -4.25 6.35 3.92
CA ALA A 83 -4.63 7.50 4.73
C ALA A 83 -5.06 7.08 6.15
N LEU A 84 -5.79 5.97 6.30
CA LEU A 84 -6.18 5.42 7.61
C LEU A 84 -4.98 4.93 8.42
N GLN A 85 -4.01 4.27 7.79
CA GLN A 85 -2.76 3.88 8.45
C GLN A 85 -1.94 5.09 8.91
N GLN A 86 -1.89 6.14 8.08
CA GLN A 86 -1.25 7.41 8.41
C GLN A 86 -1.99 8.11 9.56
N LEU A 87 -3.32 8.06 9.59
CA LEU A 87 -4.14 8.63 10.64
C LEU A 87 -3.91 7.92 11.97
N GLU A 88 -3.91 6.59 11.97
CA GLU A 88 -3.57 5.77 13.13
C GLU A 88 -2.17 6.12 13.69
N SER A 89 -1.16 6.22 12.82
CA SER A 89 0.19 6.63 13.23
C SER A 89 0.19 8.04 13.84
N SER A 90 -0.55 8.97 13.23
CA SER A 90 -0.64 10.37 13.68
C SER A 90 -1.35 10.51 15.04
N TYR A 91 -2.32 9.64 15.31
CA TYR A 91 -2.92 9.50 16.63
C TYR A 91 -1.88 9.02 17.66
N ASN A 92 -1.07 7.99 17.38
CA ASN A 92 -0.01 7.57 18.31
C ASN A 92 0.96 8.71 18.66
N VAL A 93 1.36 9.50 17.66
CA VAL A 93 2.19 10.70 17.87
C VAL A 93 1.48 11.72 18.77
N LEU A 94 0.20 11.99 18.52
CA LEU A 94 -0.59 12.91 19.35
C LEU A 94 -0.70 12.41 20.80
N ARG A 95 -0.87 11.11 21.01
CA ARG A 95 -0.86 10.49 22.35
C ARG A 95 0.43 10.80 23.09
N ASP A 96 1.57 10.61 22.43
CA ASP A 96 2.87 10.79 23.05
C ASP A 96 3.13 12.27 23.37
N ILE A 97 2.68 13.20 22.52
CA ILE A 97 2.71 14.65 22.81
C ILE A 97 1.85 14.99 24.03
N LEU A 98 0.65 14.40 24.17
CA LEU A 98 -0.24 14.63 25.31
C LEU A 98 0.36 14.11 26.62
N ILE A 99 1.02 12.94 26.58
CA ILE A 99 1.77 12.39 27.72
C ILE A 99 2.91 13.32 28.11
N GLN A 100 3.63 13.88 27.13
CA GLN A 100 4.70 14.86 27.39
C GLN A 100 4.15 16.17 27.99
N ALA A 101 2.99 16.64 27.52
CA ALA A 101 2.30 17.79 28.10
C ALA A 101 2.00 17.58 29.59
N ARG A 102 1.47 16.39 29.95
CA ARG A 102 1.23 16.01 31.35
C ARG A 102 2.54 15.94 32.14
N PHE A 103 3.60 15.39 31.55
CA PHE A 103 4.91 15.34 32.18
C PHE A 103 5.48 16.73 32.49
N GLN A 104 5.22 17.72 31.63
CA GLN A 104 5.62 19.10 31.89
C GLN A 104 4.80 19.79 32.97
N GLN A 105 3.48 19.59 33.02
CA GLN A 105 2.67 20.10 34.14
C GLN A 105 3.22 19.59 35.48
N LEU A 106 3.50 18.29 35.57
CA LEU A 106 4.06 17.68 36.78
C LEU A 106 5.48 18.16 37.11
N ARG A 107 6.24 18.71 36.14
CA ARG A 107 7.55 19.34 36.37
C ARG A 107 7.43 20.64 37.16
N GLN A 108 6.31 21.34 37.05
CA GLN A 108 6.07 22.59 37.80
C GLN A 108 5.70 22.31 39.27
N ALA A 109 5.42 21.05 39.65
CA ALA A 109 5.16 20.65 41.03
C ALA A 109 6.48 20.49 41.81
N PRO A 110 6.63 21.09 43.02
CA PRO A 110 7.93 21.40 43.61
C PRO A 110 8.82 20.23 44.10
N PHE A 111 8.45 18.95 43.97
CA PHE A 111 9.23 17.84 44.57
C PHE A 111 9.23 16.49 43.81
N SER A 112 9.17 16.47 42.48
CA SER A 112 9.11 15.19 41.73
C SER A 112 10.35 14.88 40.88
N SER A 113 11.05 13.78 41.21
CA SER A 113 12.10 13.23 40.32
C SER A 113 11.47 12.78 38.99
N GLN A 114 12.28 12.70 37.93
CA GLN A 114 11.80 12.29 36.59
C GLN A 114 11.17 10.89 36.62
N GLU A 115 11.75 9.97 37.39
CA GLU A 115 11.21 8.61 37.59
C GLU A 115 9.86 8.64 38.31
N LEU A 116 9.72 9.44 39.36
CA LEU A 116 8.45 9.57 40.08
C LEU A 116 7.34 10.13 39.19
N ARG A 117 7.68 11.07 38.29
CA ARG A 117 6.73 11.64 37.32
C ARG A 117 6.27 10.63 36.28
N ARG A 118 7.21 9.84 35.72
CA ARG A 118 6.86 8.77 34.79
C ARG A 118 5.97 7.74 35.47
N LYS A 119 6.33 7.33 36.69
CA LYS A 119 5.53 6.39 37.49
C LYS A 119 4.13 6.94 37.76
N LYS A 120 4.00 8.21 38.15
CA LYS A 120 2.70 8.87 38.38
C LYS A 120 1.84 8.92 37.12
N ILE A 121 2.42 9.21 35.95
CA ILE A 121 1.67 9.19 34.68
C ILE A 121 1.22 7.77 34.33
N THR A 122 2.08 6.77 34.51
CA THR A 122 1.71 5.36 34.31
C THR A 122 0.56 4.97 35.24
N GLU A 123 0.65 5.31 36.53
CA GLU A 123 -0.42 5.10 37.51
C GLU A 123 -1.72 5.82 37.10
N GLU A 124 -1.66 7.10 36.69
CA GLU A 124 -2.82 7.86 36.18
C GLU A 124 -3.44 7.18 34.94
N LEU A 125 -2.62 6.70 33.99
CA LEU A 125 -3.11 6.04 32.77
C LEU A 125 -3.69 4.64 33.02
N ASP A 126 -3.27 3.98 34.10
CA ASP A 126 -3.73 2.66 34.55
C ASP A 126 -4.96 2.77 35.48
N MET A 127 -5.25 3.96 36.02
CA MET A 127 -6.46 4.23 36.81
C MET A 127 -7.70 4.24 35.92
N GLN A 128 -8.25 3.06 35.64
CA GLN A 128 -9.52 2.91 34.91
C GLN A 128 -10.76 3.24 35.77
N LYS A 129 -10.65 3.25 37.11
CA LYS A 129 -11.81 3.35 38.03
C LYS A 129 -11.56 4.06 39.37
N ALA A 130 -10.35 4.54 39.64
CA ALA A 130 -10.09 5.28 40.88
C ALA A 130 -10.29 6.77 40.62
N GLU A 131 -11.10 7.45 41.43
CA GLU A 131 -11.22 8.92 41.39
C GLU A 131 -9.91 9.52 41.92
N PRO A 132 -9.08 10.13 41.06
CA PRO A 132 -7.95 10.92 41.54
C PRO A 132 -8.49 12.03 42.43
N GLN A 133 -7.85 12.31 43.58
CA GLN A 133 -8.27 13.43 44.43
C GLN A 133 -7.96 14.81 43.80
N ASP A 134 -7.15 14.83 42.74
CA ASP A 134 -6.71 16.03 42.03
C ASP A 134 -7.52 16.23 40.74
N LYS A 135 -8.16 17.40 40.61
CA LYS A 135 -8.97 17.79 39.45
C LYS A 135 -8.16 17.77 38.15
N GLU A 136 -6.88 18.13 38.19
CA GLU A 136 -6.04 18.12 36.97
C GLU A 136 -5.72 16.70 36.49
N ALA A 137 -5.57 15.76 37.43
CA ALA A 137 -5.40 14.34 37.11
C ALA A 137 -6.70 13.74 36.56
N GLN A 138 -7.86 14.14 37.12
CA GLN A 138 -9.18 13.77 36.58
C GLN A 138 -9.36 14.23 35.13
N ASP A 139 -9.09 15.51 34.86
CA ASP A 139 -9.22 16.09 33.51
C ASP A 139 -8.29 15.39 32.50
N PHE A 140 -7.05 15.06 32.91
CA PHE A 140 -6.10 14.33 32.06
C PHE A 140 -6.58 12.91 31.76
N ILE A 141 -7.01 12.15 32.77
CA ILE A 141 -7.47 10.77 32.61
C ILE A 141 -8.72 10.71 31.74
N TYR A 142 -9.68 11.60 32.00
CA TYR A 142 -10.90 11.73 31.20
C TYR A 142 -10.57 11.97 29.72
N PHE A 143 -9.71 12.95 29.45
CA PHE A 143 -9.31 13.28 28.09
C PHE A 143 -8.55 12.12 27.41
N MET A 144 -7.63 11.47 28.12
CA MET A 144 -6.89 10.32 27.60
C MET A 144 -7.80 9.12 27.32
N ASN A 145 -8.90 8.94 28.06
CA ASN A 145 -9.89 7.91 27.77
C ASN A 145 -10.67 8.22 26.48
N ILE A 146 -11.17 9.45 26.32
CA ILE A 146 -11.81 9.88 25.05
C ILE A 146 -10.86 9.66 23.87
N PHE A 147 -9.59 10.04 24.06
CA PHE A 147 -8.56 9.87 23.05
C PHE A 147 -8.30 8.40 22.72
N LYS A 148 -8.19 7.52 23.73
CA LYS A 148 -8.04 6.07 23.56
C LYS A 148 -9.21 5.49 22.76
N ASP A 149 -10.43 5.92 23.05
CA ASP A 149 -11.64 5.46 22.34
C ASP A 149 -11.63 5.88 20.86
N LYS A 150 -11.27 7.14 20.58
CA LYS A 150 -11.10 7.64 19.20
C LYS A 150 -10.01 6.88 18.45
N HIS A 151 -8.81 6.76 19.03
CA HIS A 151 -7.71 6.03 18.42
C HIS A 151 -8.10 4.58 18.14
N ARG A 152 -8.75 3.92 19.09
CA ARG A 152 -9.24 2.55 18.94
C ARG A 152 -10.27 2.41 17.81
N TYR A 153 -11.19 3.36 17.69
CA TYR A 153 -12.14 3.39 16.59
C TYR A 153 -11.44 3.48 15.23
N ILE A 154 -10.46 4.37 15.09
CA ILE A 154 -9.65 4.50 13.87
C ILE A 154 -8.83 3.22 13.61
N SER A 155 -8.21 2.63 14.63
CA SER A 155 -7.47 1.36 14.50
C SER A 155 -8.38 0.24 13.99
N LEU A 156 -9.60 0.14 14.52
CA LEU A 156 -10.59 -0.85 14.06
C LEU A 156 -10.98 -0.60 12.61
N GLN A 157 -11.24 0.66 12.23
CA GLN A 157 -11.53 1.02 10.85
C GLN A 157 -10.38 0.66 9.90
N ALA A 158 -9.14 1.00 10.25
CA ALA A 158 -7.96 0.70 9.45
C ALA A 158 -7.75 -0.80 9.26
N VAL A 159 -7.98 -1.58 10.33
CA VAL A 159 -7.89 -3.04 10.29
C VAL A 159 -8.97 -3.65 9.42
N ASN A 160 -10.24 -3.22 9.58
CA ASN A 160 -11.34 -3.71 8.76
C ASN A 160 -11.15 -3.36 7.29
N TYR A 161 -10.79 -2.09 6.98
CA TYR A 161 -10.47 -1.69 5.60
C TYR A 161 -9.29 -2.49 5.02
N SER A 162 -8.30 -2.84 5.85
CA SER A 162 -7.19 -3.69 5.42
C SER A 162 -7.66 -5.10 5.08
N LEU A 163 -8.53 -5.70 5.90
CA LEU A 163 -9.12 -7.01 5.64
C LEU A 163 -9.92 -6.96 4.33
N ASP A 164 -10.89 -6.04 4.24
CA ASP A 164 -11.74 -5.88 3.05
C ASP A 164 -10.90 -5.71 1.77
N TYR A 165 -9.86 -4.86 1.82
CA TYR A 165 -9.00 -4.63 0.67
C TYR A 165 -8.21 -5.88 0.25
N TYR A 166 -7.52 -6.54 1.18
CA TYR A 166 -6.66 -7.66 0.82
C TYR A 166 -7.46 -8.93 0.54
N GLU A 167 -8.62 -9.13 1.18
CA GLU A 167 -9.57 -10.21 0.87
C GLU A 167 -10.21 -10.04 -0.52
N ASP A 168 -10.41 -8.80 -0.99
CA ASP A 168 -10.87 -8.52 -2.36
C ASP A 168 -9.75 -8.73 -3.41
N VAL A 169 -8.52 -8.31 -3.10
CA VAL A 169 -7.38 -8.37 -4.03
C VAL A 169 -6.86 -9.79 -4.20
N GLN A 170 -6.82 -10.58 -3.14
CA GLN A 170 -6.24 -11.93 -3.17
C GLN A 170 -6.90 -12.86 -4.21
N PRO A 171 -8.24 -12.97 -4.33
CA PRO A 171 -8.89 -13.75 -5.39
C PRO A 171 -8.52 -13.30 -6.80
N THR A 172 -8.36 -11.98 -6.99
CA THR A 172 -7.97 -11.41 -8.29
C THR A 172 -6.56 -11.86 -8.67
N LEU A 173 -5.61 -11.78 -7.75
CA LEU A 173 -4.24 -12.26 -7.95
C LEU A 173 -4.19 -13.79 -8.19
N ILE A 174 -5.01 -14.56 -7.46
CA ILE A 174 -5.15 -16.01 -7.66
C ILE A 174 -5.72 -16.33 -9.05
N ASN A 175 -6.64 -15.53 -9.57
CA ASN A 175 -7.16 -15.76 -10.93
C ASN A 175 -6.11 -15.41 -11.99
N GLN A 176 -5.36 -14.31 -11.82
CA GLN A 176 -4.27 -13.96 -12.71
C GLN A 176 -3.19 -15.04 -12.76
N ILE A 177 -2.79 -15.61 -11.60
CA ILE A 177 -1.77 -16.66 -11.59
C ILE A 177 -2.28 -17.94 -12.27
N LYS A 178 -3.57 -18.28 -12.14
CA LYS A 178 -4.19 -19.42 -12.85
C LYS A 178 -4.17 -19.20 -14.36
N GLU A 179 -4.50 -18.01 -14.84
CA GLU A 179 -4.43 -17.67 -16.26
C GLU A 179 -3.01 -17.79 -16.80
N ILE A 180 -2.02 -17.26 -16.08
CA ILE A 180 -0.61 -17.37 -16.44
C ILE A 180 -0.17 -18.84 -16.47
N GLN A 181 -0.55 -19.64 -15.47
CA GLN A 181 -0.26 -21.06 -15.43
C GLN A 181 -0.90 -21.82 -16.60
N SER A 182 -2.13 -21.47 -16.97
CA SER A 182 -2.79 -22.04 -18.15
C SER A 182 -1.98 -21.74 -19.41
N ARG A 183 -1.61 -20.48 -19.64
CA ARG A 183 -0.78 -20.08 -20.79
C ARG A 183 0.58 -20.76 -20.80
N LEU A 184 1.24 -20.86 -19.65
CA LEU A 184 2.52 -21.56 -19.50
C LEU A 184 2.41 -23.07 -19.77
N SER A 185 1.23 -23.67 -19.63
CA SER A 185 0.99 -25.07 -19.97
C SER A 185 0.71 -25.31 -21.46
N GLU A 186 0.24 -24.28 -22.17
CA GLU A 186 -0.11 -24.33 -23.59
C GLU A 186 1.09 -23.99 -24.49
N LEU A 187 1.85 -22.95 -24.15
CA LEU A 187 2.99 -22.47 -24.95
C LEU A 187 4.03 -23.56 -25.28
N PRO A 188 4.40 -24.49 -24.37
CA PRO A 188 5.31 -25.58 -24.71
C PRO A 188 4.77 -26.51 -25.80
N LYS A 189 3.46 -26.77 -25.82
CA LYS A 189 2.81 -27.62 -26.84
C LYS A 189 2.81 -26.92 -28.21
N GLU A 190 2.62 -25.60 -28.21
CA GLU A 190 2.73 -24.79 -29.43
C GLU A 190 4.17 -24.75 -29.95
N ILE A 191 5.16 -24.64 -29.06
CA ILE A 191 6.58 -24.71 -29.44
C ILE A 191 6.91 -26.09 -30.00
N GLU A 192 6.39 -27.16 -29.40
CA GLU A 192 6.61 -28.52 -29.89
C GLU A 192 6.01 -28.72 -31.28
N SER A 193 4.78 -28.26 -31.52
CA SER A 193 4.16 -28.32 -32.85
C SER A 193 4.91 -27.48 -33.89
N LEU A 194 5.43 -26.30 -33.52
CA LEU A 194 6.29 -25.50 -34.39
C LEU A 194 7.64 -26.20 -34.66
N LYS A 195 8.24 -26.88 -33.67
CA LYS A 195 9.46 -27.67 -33.84
C LYS A 195 9.22 -28.89 -34.74
N GLU A 196 8.05 -29.51 -34.67
CA GLU A 196 7.65 -30.56 -35.61
C GLU A 196 7.49 -30.02 -37.03
N GLN A 197 6.83 -28.87 -37.21
CA GLN A 197 6.75 -28.18 -38.49
C GLN A 197 8.15 -27.85 -39.04
N GLN A 198 9.05 -27.35 -38.18
CA GLN A 198 10.43 -27.06 -38.53
C GLN A 198 11.20 -28.32 -38.97
N LYS A 199 10.98 -29.47 -38.32
CA LYS A 199 11.59 -30.76 -38.74
C LYS A 199 11.07 -31.22 -40.11
N MET A 200 9.82 -30.93 -40.44
CA MET A 200 9.24 -31.22 -41.76
C MET A 200 9.77 -30.28 -42.84
N GLN A 201 10.18 -29.06 -42.48
CA GLN A 201 10.84 -28.15 -43.39
C GLN A 201 12.27 -28.64 -43.67
N LYS A 202 12.54 -28.98 -44.94
CA LYS A 202 13.90 -29.36 -45.34
C LYS A 202 14.83 -28.15 -45.20
N PRO A 203 16.09 -28.33 -44.79
CA PRO A 203 17.07 -27.25 -44.85
C PRO A 203 17.28 -26.80 -46.31
N LEU A 204 17.74 -25.56 -46.48
CA LEU A 204 18.15 -25.05 -47.78
C LEU A 204 19.31 -25.89 -48.33
N THR A 205 19.16 -26.36 -49.56
CA THR A 205 20.22 -27.06 -50.28
C THR A 205 21.40 -26.11 -50.56
N ARG A 206 22.58 -26.65 -50.90
CA ARG A 206 23.75 -25.81 -51.26
C ARG A 206 23.43 -24.89 -52.43
N LEU A 207 22.66 -25.37 -53.41
CA LEU A 207 22.28 -24.60 -54.59
C LEU A 207 21.30 -23.47 -54.23
N GLU A 208 20.30 -23.75 -53.38
CA GLU A 208 19.40 -22.70 -52.87
C GLU A 208 20.14 -21.65 -52.03
N LYS A 209 21.15 -22.05 -51.25
CA LYS A 209 22.02 -21.10 -50.55
C LYS A 209 22.77 -20.18 -51.53
N TRP A 210 23.19 -20.69 -52.69
CA TRP A 210 23.79 -19.87 -53.75
C TRP A 210 22.77 -18.96 -54.43
N GLY A 211 21.52 -19.43 -54.59
CA GLY A 211 20.39 -18.60 -55.02
C GLY A 211 20.18 -17.41 -54.10
N LEU A 212 20.14 -17.63 -52.77
CA LEU A 212 20.08 -16.55 -51.78
C LEU A 212 21.29 -15.61 -51.83
N ASP A 213 22.50 -16.16 -51.90
CA ASP A 213 23.70 -15.34 -52.05
C ASP A 213 23.63 -14.46 -53.30
N THR A 214 23.04 -14.96 -54.39
CA THR A 214 22.88 -14.21 -55.64
C THR A 214 21.82 -13.13 -55.49
N ALA A 215 20.66 -13.45 -54.91
CA ALA A 215 19.58 -12.51 -54.63
C ALA A 215 20.04 -11.33 -53.74
N PHE A 216 20.93 -11.59 -52.78
CA PHE A 216 21.49 -10.57 -51.89
C PHE A 216 22.81 -9.95 -52.37
N ASN A 217 23.24 -10.17 -53.62
CA ASN A 217 24.49 -9.66 -54.19
C ASN A 217 25.77 -10.06 -53.39
N ARG A 218 25.76 -11.25 -52.78
CA ARG A 218 26.87 -11.86 -52.03
C ARG A 218 27.52 -13.04 -52.75
N ALA A 219 26.98 -13.44 -53.90
CA ALA A 219 27.51 -14.55 -54.70
C ALA A 219 28.79 -14.14 -55.44
N ASN A 220 29.77 -15.06 -55.47
CA ASN A 220 30.93 -14.92 -56.35
C ASN A 220 30.55 -15.34 -57.80
N PRO A 221 31.38 -15.03 -58.81
CA PRO A 221 31.06 -15.33 -60.21
C PRO A 221 30.78 -16.81 -60.49
N LEU A 222 31.45 -17.72 -59.76
CA LEU A 222 31.22 -19.16 -59.89
C LEU A 222 29.82 -19.56 -59.42
N LYS A 223 29.37 -19.06 -58.25
CA LYS A 223 28.01 -19.28 -57.75
C LYS A 223 26.97 -18.69 -58.70
N GLN A 224 27.19 -17.48 -59.20
CA GLN A 224 26.31 -16.82 -60.17
C GLN A 224 26.15 -17.66 -61.45
N LEU A 225 27.25 -18.24 -61.96
CA LEU A 225 27.22 -19.11 -63.13
C LEU A 225 26.37 -20.38 -62.89
N PHE A 226 26.51 -21.02 -61.74
CA PHE A 226 25.71 -22.22 -61.41
C PHE A 226 24.23 -21.92 -61.20
N VAL A 227 23.90 -20.78 -60.58
CA VAL A 227 22.51 -20.31 -60.43
C VAL A 227 21.91 -20.00 -61.80
N TRP A 228 22.65 -19.30 -62.67
CA TRP A 228 22.23 -19.02 -64.04
C TRP A 228 21.97 -20.31 -64.84
N LEU A 229 22.88 -21.29 -64.76
CA LEU A 229 22.72 -22.59 -65.42
C LEU A 229 21.46 -23.35 -64.94
N TYR A 230 21.14 -23.28 -63.66
CA TYR A 230 19.92 -23.89 -63.11
C TYR A 230 18.65 -23.23 -63.67
N ASN A 231 18.65 -21.90 -63.73
CA ASN A 231 17.50 -21.11 -64.18
C ASN A 231 17.18 -21.27 -65.68
N LEU A 232 18.12 -21.73 -66.52
CA LEU A 232 17.88 -22.00 -67.94
C LEU A 232 16.81 -23.09 -68.20
N GLY A 233 16.60 -23.98 -67.23
CA GLY A 233 15.69 -25.13 -67.36
C GLY A 233 14.42 -25.06 -66.53
N THR A 234 14.18 -23.97 -65.79
CA THR A 234 13.08 -23.86 -64.83
C THR A 234 12.19 -22.64 -65.10
N ARG A 235 10.90 -22.74 -64.77
CA ARG A 235 9.95 -21.62 -64.87
C ARG A 235 10.05 -20.62 -63.72
N GLU A 236 10.44 -21.09 -62.54
CA GLU A 236 10.73 -20.26 -61.38
C GLU A 236 12.23 -20.10 -61.22
N SER A 237 12.65 -18.89 -60.84
CA SER A 237 14.05 -18.62 -60.52
C SER A 237 14.43 -19.31 -59.20
N LEU A 238 15.66 -19.82 -59.13
CA LEU A 238 16.21 -20.42 -57.92
C LEU A 238 16.26 -19.41 -56.77
N GLU A 239 16.48 -18.14 -57.09
CA GLU A 239 16.50 -17.00 -56.17
C GLU A 239 15.16 -16.82 -55.47
N GLU A 240 14.06 -16.71 -56.22
CA GLU A 240 12.71 -16.56 -55.65
C GLU A 240 12.32 -17.76 -54.79
N LYS A 241 12.59 -18.98 -55.28
CA LYS A 241 12.30 -20.22 -54.55
C LYS A 241 13.12 -20.31 -53.26
N ALA A 242 14.40 -19.96 -53.30
CA ALA A 242 15.27 -20.00 -52.14
C ALA A 242 14.91 -18.90 -51.13
N GLU A 243 14.54 -17.71 -51.59
CA GLU A 243 14.03 -16.63 -50.75
C GLU A 243 12.75 -17.02 -50.03
N GLN A 244 11.77 -17.59 -50.73
CA GLN A 244 10.51 -17.99 -50.13
C GLN A 244 10.74 -19.04 -49.04
N ARG A 245 11.51 -20.09 -49.35
CA ARG A 245 11.86 -21.12 -48.36
C ARG A 245 12.67 -20.57 -47.19
N TYR A 246 13.56 -19.62 -47.44
CA TYR A 246 14.31 -18.94 -46.37
C TYR A 246 13.38 -18.15 -45.46
N ARG A 247 12.41 -17.41 -46.01
CA ARG A 247 11.42 -16.65 -45.23
C ARG A 247 10.54 -17.58 -44.39
N ASP A 248 10.10 -18.72 -44.94
CA ASP A 248 9.30 -19.69 -44.20
C ASP A 248 10.06 -20.29 -43.02
N LEU A 249 11.32 -20.73 -43.24
CA LEU A 249 12.21 -21.21 -42.18
C LEU A 249 12.46 -20.14 -41.11
N ALA A 250 12.79 -18.91 -41.55
CA ALA A 250 13.07 -17.80 -40.65
C ALA A 250 11.83 -17.39 -39.83
N ARG A 251 10.63 -17.50 -40.41
CA ARG A 251 9.36 -17.20 -39.74
C ARG A 251 9.07 -18.21 -38.64
N THR A 252 9.19 -19.51 -38.93
CA THR A 252 9.00 -20.57 -37.91
C THR A 252 10.02 -20.41 -36.79
N ASP A 253 11.30 -20.15 -37.12
CA ASP A 253 12.35 -19.90 -36.12
C ASP A 253 12.05 -18.67 -35.24
N ALA A 254 11.60 -17.57 -35.85
CA ALA A 254 11.24 -16.35 -35.14
C ALA A 254 10.03 -16.57 -34.22
N GLU A 255 9.03 -17.34 -34.66
CA GLU A 255 7.85 -17.65 -33.88
C GLU A 255 8.18 -18.53 -32.66
N ILE A 256 9.05 -19.54 -32.84
CA ILE A 256 9.56 -20.35 -31.72
C ILE A 256 10.26 -19.47 -30.69
N ARG A 257 11.18 -18.60 -31.13
CA ARG A 257 11.91 -17.69 -30.23
C ARG A 257 10.98 -16.75 -29.48
N SER A 258 10.00 -16.16 -30.17
CA SER A 258 9.01 -15.27 -29.56
C SER A 258 8.17 -15.97 -28.48
N LYS A 259 7.80 -17.24 -28.71
CA LYS A 259 7.09 -18.04 -27.68
C LYS A 259 8.01 -18.43 -26.53
N GLU A 260 9.26 -18.78 -26.78
CA GLU A 260 10.26 -19.05 -25.74
C GLU A 260 10.53 -17.81 -24.86
N GLU A 261 10.63 -16.61 -25.46
CA GLU A 261 10.71 -15.34 -24.74
C GLU A 261 9.44 -15.05 -23.93
N SER A 262 8.26 -15.36 -24.49
CA SER A 262 6.98 -15.22 -23.80
C SER A 262 6.89 -16.11 -22.56
N ILE A 263 7.41 -17.34 -22.63
CA ILE A 263 7.51 -18.24 -21.46
C ILE A 263 8.37 -17.59 -20.38
N GLN A 264 9.55 -17.06 -20.71
CA GLN A 264 10.44 -16.42 -19.73
C GLN A 264 9.75 -15.21 -19.06
N LYS A 265 9.07 -14.38 -19.85
CA LYS A 265 8.32 -13.23 -19.33
C LYS A 265 7.19 -13.67 -18.38
N LEU A 266 6.38 -14.63 -18.79
CA LEU A 266 5.28 -15.15 -17.97
C LEU A 266 5.78 -15.86 -16.70
N GLN A 267 6.96 -16.50 -16.73
CA GLN A 267 7.57 -17.06 -15.53
C GLN A 267 8.01 -15.99 -14.53
N LEU A 268 8.55 -14.86 -15.00
CA LEU A 268 8.87 -13.73 -14.14
C LEU A 268 7.61 -13.10 -13.54
N GLU A 269 6.58 -12.89 -14.36
CA GLU A 269 5.29 -12.35 -13.94
C GLU A 269 4.61 -13.26 -12.90
N SER A 270 4.62 -14.58 -13.13
CA SER A 270 4.12 -15.58 -12.16
C SER A 270 4.84 -15.50 -10.81
N LYS A 271 6.17 -15.31 -10.80
CA LYS A 271 6.94 -15.15 -9.56
C LYS A 271 6.56 -13.86 -8.83
N LEU A 272 6.37 -12.75 -9.55
CA LEU A 272 5.98 -11.47 -8.98
C LEU A 272 4.59 -11.58 -8.33
N ILE A 273 3.59 -12.06 -9.07
CA ILE A 273 2.22 -12.24 -8.57
C ILE A 273 2.19 -13.25 -7.41
N GLY A 274 2.97 -14.33 -7.48
CA GLY A 274 3.13 -15.27 -6.36
C GLY A 274 3.66 -14.60 -5.09
N GLY A 275 4.60 -13.66 -5.23
CA GLY A 275 5.07 -12.82 -4.13
C GLY A 275 4.00 -11.89 -3.57
N GLU A 276 3.19 -11.28 -4.44
CA GLU A 276 2.08 -10.41 -4.04
C GLU A 276 0.96 -11.18 -3.31
N ILE A 277 0.64 -12.40 -3.73
CA ILE A 277 -0.31 -13.28 -3.03
C ILE A 277 0.20 -13.57 -1.61
N SER A 278 1.46 -13.95 -1.48
CA SER A 278 2.05 -14.23 -0.15
C SER A 278 2.07 -12.98 0.73
N ALA A 279 2.35 -11.80 0.16
CA ALA A 279 2.28 -10.54 0.87
C ALA A 279 0.84 -10.21 1.33
N ALA A 280 -0.16 -10.42 0.48
CA ALA A 280 -1.56 -10.23 0.83
C ALA A 280 -2.00 -11.16 1.97
N GLU A 281 -1.63 -12.45 1.92
CA GLU A 281 -1.88 -13.42 2.99
C GLU A 281 -1.27 -12.99 4.33
N GLN A 282 -0.02 -12.52 4.29
CA GLN A 282 0.64 -11.98 5.49
C GLN A 282 -0.09 -10.76 6.05
N LYS A 283 -0.57 -9.87 5.17
CA LYS A 283 -1.33 -8.67 5.57
C LYS A 283 -2.70 -9.03 6.17
N ILE A 284 -3.42 -9.99 5.60
CA ILE A 284 -4.67 -10.53 6.16
C ILE A 284 -4.41 -11.14 7.54
N ALA A 285 -3.39 -12.00 7.65
CA ALA A 285 -3.03 -12.63 8.92
C ALA A 285 -2.64 -11.59 9.98
N GLN A 286 -1.87 -10.56 9.60
CA GLN A 286 -1.52 -9.46 10.48
C GLN A 286 -2.77 -8.68 10.92
N ALA A 287 -3.66 -8.34 9.99
CA ALA A 287 -4.90 -7.62 10.29
C ALA A 287 -5.81 -8.41 11.24
N HIS A 288 -5.98 -9.72 11.04
CA HIS A 288 -6.73 -10.57 11.99
C HIS A 288 -6.09 -10.63 13.38
N ARG A 289 -4.76 -10.70 13.48
CA ARG A 289 -4.08 -10.63 14.79
C ARG A 289 -4.39 -9.30 15.49
N ARG A 290 -4.26 -8.20 14.76
CA ARG A 290 -4.58 -6.86 15.27
C ARG A 290 -6.05 -6.71 15.67
N LEU A 291 -6.97 -7.26 14.89
CA LEU A 291 -8.40 -7.26 15.22
C LEU A 291 -8.65 -7.95 16.56
N LYS A 292 -8.03 -9.12 16.77
CA LYS A 292 -8.10 -9.86 18.05
C LYS A 292 -7.44 -9.14 19.22
N GLU A 293 -6.51 -8.22 19.00
CA GLU A 293 -5.93 -7.38 20.05
C GLU A 293 -6.87 -6.21 20.40
N ILE A 294 -7.60 -5.69 19.42
CA ILE A 294 -8.50 -4.54 19.56
C ILE A 294 -9.88 -4.95 20.11
N GLU A 295 -10.45 -6.08 19.70
CA GLU A 295 -11.78 -6.56 20.09
C GLU A 295 -11.98 -6.93 21.57
N PRO A 296 -11.05 -7.56 22.30
CA PRO A 296 -11.25 -7.90 23.72
C PRO A 296 -11.44 -6.65 24.60
N SER A 297 -11.03 -5.47 24.14
CA SER A 297 -11.32 -4.20 24.81
C SER A 297 -12.79 -3.73 24.62
N LYS A 298 -13.61 -4.40 23.78
CA LYS A 298 -14.98 -3.94 23.40
C LYS A 298 -15.99 -4.40 24.44
N ILE A 299 -15.81 -5.63 24.91
CA ILE A 299 -16.61 -6.24 25.98
C ILE A 299 -16.48 -5.41 27.28
N ILE A 300 -15.30 -4.82 27.53
CA ILE A 300 -15.07 -3.93 28.68
C ILE A 300 -15.75 -2.56 28.50
N MET A 301 -15.93 -2.07 27.27
CA MET A 301 -16.56 -0.75 27.02
C MET A 301 -18.09 -0.79 27.00
N ASP A 302 -18.71 -1.86 26.50
CA ASP A 302 -20.17 -1.99 26.53
C ASP A 302 -20.69 -2.14 27.98
N GLU A 303 -19.90 -2.74 28.88
CA GLU A 303 -20.18 -2.72 30.32
C GLU A 303 -19.99 -1.33 30.95
N VAL A 304 -19.01 -0.53 30.50
CA VAL A 304 -18.75 0.81 31.06
C VAL A 304 -19.73 1.87 30.52
N ALA A 305 -20.16 1.79 29.26
CA ALA A 305 -21.18 2.66 28.69
C ALA A 305 -22.57 2.43 29.33
N ALA A 306 -22.87 1.19 29.75
CA ALA A 306 -24.07 0.89 30.53
C ALA A 306 -24.03 1.46 31.96
N HIS A 307 -22.84 1.75 32.50
CA HIS A 307 -22.65 2.30 33.86
C HIS A 307 -22.39 3.82 33.90
N SER A 308 -22.32 4.49 32.75
CA SER A 308 -22.07 5.95 32.64
C SER A 308 -23.30 6.73 32.17
N ALA A 309 -24.51 6.20 32.41
CA ALA A 309 -25.73 7.00 32.36
C ALA A 309 -25.61 8.17 33.37
N PRO A 310 -26.03 9.40 32.99
CA PRO A 310 -25.77 10.59 33.78
C PRO A 310 -26.48 10.50 35.14
N TYR A 311 -25.73 10.75 36.22
CA TYR A 311 -26.29 11.10 37.52
C TYR A 311 -27.27 12.27 37.33
N GLN A 312 -28.56 11.99 37.38
CA GLN A 312 -29.58 13.02 37.49
C GLN A 312 -29.46 13.61 38.90
N HIS A 313 -29.00 14.86 39.00
CA HIS A 313 -29.17 15.67 40.19
C HIS A 313 -30.68 15.88 40.43
N ASN A 314 -31.26 15.08 41.32
CA ASN A 314 -32.56 15.38 41.90
C ASN A 314 -32.37 16.51 42.91
N ASN A 315 -32.74 17.73 42.52
CA ASN A 315 -33.03 18.80 43.46
C ASN A 315 -34.49 18.66 43.91
N ASN A 316 -34.68 18.32 45.19
CA ASN A 316 -35.89 18.63 45.95
C ASN A 316 -35.46 19.35 47.23
#